data_AF-A0A1E8EWG0-F1
#
_entry.id   AF-A0A1E8EWG0-F1
#
_cell.length_a   1.000
_cell.length_b   1.000
_cell.length_c   1.000
_cell.angle_alpha   90.00
_cell.angle_beta   90.00
_cell.angle_gamma   90.00
#
_symmetry.space_group_name_H-M   'P 1'
#
loop_
_entity.id
_entity.type
_entity.pdbx_description
1 polymer ?
#
loop_
_entity_poly.entity_id
_entity_poly.type
_entity_poly.pdbx_seq_one_letter_code
_entity_poly.pdbx_strand_id
1 'polypeptide(L)' 'MTKQELFNYYYNLMSEEYRQEIKDFENFKMNNVINSIKVNFKNRDWIRVYQKLDGTVEWY' A
#
# COMPACT_ATOMS: atom_id res chain seq x y z
N MET A 1 4.11 -11.20 3.22
CA MET A 1 3.77 -10.88 1.83
C MET A 1 4.92 -10.14 1.16
N THR A 2 5.13 -10.37 -0.13
CA THR A 2 5.99 -9.51 -0.97
C THR A 2 5.39 -8.12 -1.11
N LYS A 3 6.14 -7.15 -1.63
CA LYS A 3 5.63 -5.78 -1.85
C LYS A 3 4.51 -5.75 -2.89
N GLN A 4 4.64 -6.56 -3.93
CA GLN A 4 3.60 -6.72 -4.95
C GLN A 4 2.33 -7.32 -4.36
N GLU A 5 2.45 -8.34 -3.51
CA GLU A 5 1.31 -8.93 -2.81
C GLU A 5 0.62 -7.93 -1.89
N LEU A 6 1.39 -7.12 -1.14
CA LEU A 6 0.85 -6.08 -0.28
C LEU A 6 0.11 -5.00 -1.07
N PHE A 7 0.66 -4.59 -2.22
CA PHE A 7 -0.01 -3.68 -3.14
C PHE A 7 -1.30 -4.29 -3.68
N ASN A 8 -1.25 -5.53 -4.19
CA ASN A 8 -2.42 -6.21 -4.76
C ASN A 8 -3.52 -6.39 -3.71
N TYR A 9 -3.16 -6.71 -2.46
CA TYR A 9 -4.11 -6.80 -1.34
C TYR A 9 -4.85 -5.47 -1.15
N TYR A 10 -4.10 -4.37 -1.01
CA TYR A 10 -4.69 -3.04 -0.85
C TYR A 10 -5.52 -2.62 -2.07
N TYR A 11 -4.98 -2.79 -3.28
CA TYR A 11 -5.65 -2.45 -4.54
C TYR A 11 -7.00 -3.15 -4.67
N ASN A 12 -7.08 -4.43 -4.31
CA ASN A 12 -8.32 -5.21 -4.39
C ASN A 12 -9.38 -4.84 -3.35
N LEU A 13 -9.02 -4.16 -2.25
CA LEU A 13 -9.98 -3.64 -1.27
C LEU A 13 -10.64 -2.33 -1.71
N MET A 14 -9.96 -1.56 -2.58
CA MET A 14 -10.44 -0.26 -3.03
C MET A 14 -11.56 -0.43 -4.08
N SER A 15 -12.45 0.57 -4.17
CA SER A 15 -13.46 0.65 -5.23
C SER A 15 -12.80 0.84 -6.60
N GLU A 16 -13.54 0.60 -7.68
CA GLU A 16 -13.03 0.75 -9.03
C GLU A 16 -12.60 2.19 -9.33
N GLU A 17 -13.40 3.17 -8.90
CA GLU A 17 -13.09 4.60 -9.05
C GLU A 17 -11.79 4.96 -8.34
N TYR A 18 -11.60 4.43 -7.12
CA TYR A 18 -10.41 4.73 -6.34
C TYR A 18 -9.15 4.08 -6.92
N ARG A 19 -9.27 2.87 -7.49
CA ARG A 19 -8.16 2.22 -8.21
C ARG A 19 -7.68 3.04 -9.40
N GLN A 20 -8.58 3.73 -10.09
CA GLN A 20 -8.22 4.61 -11.21
C GLN A 20 -7.37 5.79 -10.76
N GLU A 21 -7.44 6.21 -9.50
CA GLU A 21 -6.62 7.30 -8.95
C GLU A 21 -5.20 6.85 -8.56
N ILE A 22 -4.98 5.55 -8.38
CA ILE A 22 -3.65 5.00 -8.07
C ILE A 22 -2.76 5.09 -9.32
N LYS A 23 -1.58 5.67 -9.16
CA LYS A 23 -0.58 5.82 -10.21
C LYS A 23 0.41 4.66 -10.20
N ASP A 24 1.06 4.45 -9.06
CA ASP A 24 2.09 3.43 -8.87
C ASP A 24 2.29 3.14 -7.38
N PHE A 25 3.18 2.21 -7.06
CA PHE A 25 3.70 2.03 -5.72
C PHE A 25 5.22 1.92 -5.74
N GLU A 26 5.85 2.32 -4.64
CA GLU A 26 7.28 2.22 -4.45
C GLU A 26 7.64 1.63 -3.09
N ASN A 27 8.91 1.24 -2.95
CA ASN A 27 9.43 0.74 -1.69
C ASN A 27 9.40 1.84 -0.62
N PHE A 28 8.84 1.53 0.55
CA PHE A 28 8.85 2.43 1.69
C PHE A 28 9.46 1.71 2.88
N LYS A 29 10.39 2.35 3.60
CA LYS A 29 11.05 1.73 4.76
C LYS A 29 10.35 2.16 6.03
N MET A 30 9.90 1.18 6.82
CA MET A 30 9.38 1.36 8.17
C MET A 30 10.05 0.38 9.12
N ASN A 31 10.19 0.79 10.38
CA ASN A 31 10.64 -0.09 11.46
C ASN A 31 9.44 -0.83 12.05
N ASN A 32 9.67 -1.98 12.70
CA ASN A 32 8.64 -2.76 13.40
C ASN A 32 7.47 -3.23 12.51
N VAL A 33 7.73 -3.47 11.23
CA VAL A 33 6.78 -4.04 10.27
C VAL A 33 7.45 -5.14 9.47
N ILE A 34 6.67 -6.07 8.93
CA ILE A 34 7.15 -7.12 8.03
C ILE A 34 7.51 -6.50 6.67
N ASN A 35 6.64 -5.63 6.17
CA ASN A 35 6.81 -4.98 4.88
C ASN A 35 6.01 -3.68 4.81
N SER A 36 6.46 -2.75 3.97
CA SER A 36 5.77 -1.48 3.73
C SER A 36 6.01 -0.98 2.30
N ILE A 37 5.00 -0.34 1.75
CA ILE A 37 5.01 0.31 0.44
C ILE A 37 4.41 1.71 0.56
N LYS A 38 4.81 2.60 -0.35
CA LYS A 38 4.17 3.89 -0.57
C LYS A 38 3.35 3.78 -1.84
N VAL A 39 2.05 4.06 -1.76
CA VAL A 39 1.14 4.07 -2.91
C VAL A 39 0.91 5.52 -3.30
N ASN A 40 1.30 5.86 -4.52
CA ASN A 40 1.17 7.22 -5.05
C ASN A 40 -0.10 7.36 -5.89
N PHE A 41 -0.79 8.47 -5.72
CA PHE A 41 -1.99 8.83 -6.48
C PHE A 41 -1.67 9.83 -7.59
N LYS A 42 -2.55 9.91 -8.60
CA LYS A 42 -2.42 10.83 -9.73
C LYS A 42 -2.42 12.29 -9.32
N ASN A 43 -3.15 12.64 -8.25
CA ASN A 43 -3.21 13.98 -7.69
C ASN A 43 -1.96 14.41 -6.89
N ARG A 44 -0.92 13.57 -6.87
CA ARG A 44 0.34 13.73 -6.11
C ARG A 44 0.24 13.43 -4.61
N ASP A 45 -0.93 13.04 -4.11
CA ASP A 45 -1.04 12.48 -2.77
C ASP A 45 -0.44 11.08 -2.73
N TRP A 46 -0.20 10.59 -1.53
CA TRP A 46 0.23 9.23 -1.29
C TRP A 46 -0.24 8.76 0.07
N ILE A 47 -0.35 7.45 0.22
CA ILE A 47 -0.47 6.81 1.52
C ILE A 47 0.60 5.74 1.64
N ARG A 48 0.89 5.30 2.85
CA ARG A 48 1.67 4.09 3.04
C ARG A 48 0.77 2.94 3.45
N VAL A 49 1.10 1.77 2.94
CA VAL A 49 0.45 0.51 3.26
C VAL A 49 1.51 -0.39 3.87
N TYR A 50 1.21 -1.04 4.98
CA TYR A 50 2.19 -1.83 5.73
C TYR A 50 1.56 -3.04 6.39
N GLN A 51 2.36 -4.10 6.50
CA GLN A 51 2.01 -5.33 7.21
C GLN A 51 2.70 -5.33 8.57
N LYS A 52 1.92 -5.33 9.66
CA LYS A 52 2.39 -5.46 11.04
C LYS A 52 3.00 -6.84 11.30
N LEU A 53 3.74 -6.96 12.41
CA LEU A 53 4.39 -8.22 12.82
C LEU A 53 3.39 -9.35 13.15
N ASP A 54 2.16 -9.00 13.52
CA ASP A 54 1.03 -9.92 13.74
C ASP A 54 0.34 -10.36 12.43
N GLY A 55 0.77 -9.81 11.29
CA GLY A 55 0.23 -10.11 9.97
C GLY A 55 -0.88 -9.17 9.50
N THR A 56 -1.41 -8.29 10.36
CA THR A 56 -2.46 -7.32 10.00
C THR A 56 -1.94 -6.28 9.01
N VAL A 57 -2.79 -5.83 8.08
CA VAL A 57 -2.48 -4.78 7.11
C VAL A 57 -3.21 -3.50 7.47
N GLU A 58 -2.48 -2.38 7.46
CA GLU A 58 -3.01 -1.04 7.71
C GLU A 58 -2.50 -0.04 6.67
N TRP A 59 -3.19 1.09 6.54
CA TRP A 59 -2.81 2.17 5.63
C TRP A 59 -3.18 3.57 6.17
N TYR A 60 -2.32 4.56 5.89
CA TYR A 60 -2.39 5.94 6.42
C TYR A 60 -1.53 6.93 5.63
#